data_AF-A0A1D2RFG1-F1
#
_entry.id   AF-A0A1D2RFG1-F1
#
_cell.length_a   1.000
_cell.length_b   1.000
_cell.length_c   1.000
_cell.angle_alpha   90.00
_cell.angle_beta   90.00
_cell.angle_gamma   90.00
#
_symmetry.space_group_name_H-M   'P 1'
#
loop_
_entity.id
_entity.type
_entity.pdbx_description
1 polymer ?
#
loop_
_entity_poly.entity_id
_entity_poly.type
_entity_poly.pdbx_seq_one_letter_code
_entity_poly.pdbx_strand_id
1 'polypeptide(L)'
;MRKITAEIYIIAAVITLAIFSLGILSGVVIEGKRLAYIESKDSAEKINFESLQVQYLYLSTLNENDACPAFSASLNKYIDQTESIRMRMENYLEDSGVYKDEFLLLKREYTISQVNYWILAEKTRDMCKTDFVTIMYFHSKDCAGCREQGFVLDYFKKMLGNRLLVFSFDANFADEPMIGLLKNTHNVTETPAVIIGDKKFTGFVSKDELKNELCGLYAEKPDMCGELPEEHKENEVNNQTPKEELLNLLTKPSEKNYNATHIFSIGGSGAYTNIGGETVVVNSKVKYYKYTSSNRAANILKEYSSDKGWLNCKDAPGSEPTTRTETIHLNCSNEYDGLTEETWKKTLTQSVSAAANISKFYDAESNLTCFDVDMEEGRLYGDRICFDEKWHFVSWYVRYDRGVQSWTKTS
;
A
#
# COMPACT_ATOMS: atom_id res chain seq x y z
N MET A 1 38.98 28.97 -52.19
CA MET A 1 38.44 27.60 -52.01
C MET A 1 39.49 26.76 -51.31
N ARG A 2 39.25 26.42 -50.04
CA ARG A 2 40.18 25.64 -49.20
C ARG A 2 40.15 24.18 -49.71
N LYS A 3 41.29 23.64 -50.15
CA LYS A 3 41.39 22.24 -50.59
C LYS A 3 41.07 21.34 -49.39
N ILE A 4 39.91 20.70 -49.45
CA ILE A 4 39.48 19.72 -48.46
C ILE A 4 40.30 18.46 -48.72
N THR A 5 41.20 18.11 -47.81
CA THR A 5 41.96 16.85 -47.86
C THR A 5 41.06 15.72 -47.38
N ALA A 6 40.51 14.95 -48.33
CA ALA A 6 39.62 13.81 -48.09
C ALA A 6 40.24 12.76 -47.15
N GLU A 7 41.56 12.66 -47.11
CA GLU A 7 42.32 11.74 -46.25
C GLU A 7 41.98 11.89 -44.76
N ILE A 8 41.81 13.13 -44.27
CA ILE A 8 41.52 13.38 -42.85
C ILE A 8 40.12 12.85 -42.48
N TYR A 9 39.15 12.97 -43.39
CA TYR A 9 37.80 12.48 -43.19
C TYR A 9 37.73 10.96 -43.24
N ILE A 10 38.52 10.31 -44.09
CA ILE A 10 38.61 8.84 -44.17
C ILE A 10 39.22 8.28 -42.88
N ILE A 11 40.30 8.88 -42.38
CA ILE A 11 40.93 8.46 -41.11
C ILE A 11 39.95 8.62 -39.95
N ALA A 12 39.24 9.76 -39.87
CA ALA A 12 38.23 9.99 -38.84
C ALA A 12 37.07 8.99 -38.92
N ALA A 13 36.63 8.63 -40.13
CA ALA A 13 35.58 7.63 -40.34
C ALA A 13 36.01 6.23 -39.87
N VAL A 14 37.24 5.82 -40.16
CA VAL A 14 37.78 4.52 -39.72
C VAL A 14 37.90 4.45 -38.20
N ILE A 15 38.39 5.52 -37.55
CA ILE A 15 38.50 5.57 -36.09
C ILE A 15 37.12 5.54 -35.44
N THR A 16 36.16 6.30 -35.96
CA THR A 16 34.78 6.28 -35.45
C THR A 16 34.13 4.91 -35.62
N LEU A 17 34.32 4.26 -36.76
CA LEU A 17 33.81 2.91 -37.02
C LEU A 17 34.43 1.89 -36.05
N ALA A 18 35.73 2.00 -35.77
CA ALA A 18 36.41 1.11 -34.84
C ALA A 18 35.89 1.26 -33.40
N ILE A 19 35.72 2.50 -32.93
CA ILE A 19 35.15 2.79 -31.59
C ILE A 19 33.70 2.31 -31.49
N PHE A 20 32.89 2.57 -32.52
CA PHE A 20 31.49 2.13 -32.58
C PHE A 20 31.38 0.60 -32.58
N SER A 21 32.24 -0.09 -33.34
CA SER A 21 32.28 -1.56 -33.38
C SER A 21 32.67 -2.15 -32.04
N LEU A 22 33.65 -1.56 -31.34
CA LEU A 22 34.03 -1.97 -29.98
C LEU A 22 32.89 -1.77 -28.98
N GLY A 23 32.15 -0.67 -29.10
CA GLY A 23 30.95 -0.41 -28.29
C GLY A 23 29.86 -1.45 -28.50
N ILE A 24 29.55 -1.78 -29.76
CA ILE A 24 28.56 -2.81 -30.10
C ILE A 24 28.99 -4.19 -29.58
N LEU A 25 30.24 -4.59 -29.82
CA LEU A 25 30.74 -5.88 -29.35
C LEU A 25 30.66 -6.00 -27.83
N SER A 26 31.02 -4.93 -27.10
CA SER A 26 30.92 -4.89 -25.64
C SER A 26 29.46 -4.96 -25.19
N GLY A 27 28.56 -4.24 -25.86
CA GLY A 27 27.11 -4.28 -25.59
C GLY A 27 26.53 -5.68 -25.77
N VAL A 28 26.86 -6.37 -26.85
CA VAL A 28 26.39 -7.75 -27.13
C VAL A 28 26.92 -8.74 -26.09
N VAL A 29 28.16 -8.60 -25.63
CA VAL A 29 28.73 -9.47 -24.58
C VAL A 29 28.03 -9.24 -23.24
N ILE A 30 27.74 -8.00 -22.88
CA ILE A 30 27.02 -7.66 -21.64
C ILE A 30 25.59 -8.19 -21.69
N GLU A 31 24.89 -7.97 -22.80
CA GLU A 31 23.53 -8.45 -23.01
C GLU A 31 23.45 -9.98 -22.96
N GLY A 32 24.39 -10.68 -23.61
CA GLY A 32 24.47 -12.14 -23.57
C GLY A 32 24.69 -12.69 -22.15
N LYS A 33 25.48 -12.01 -21.32
CA LYS A 33 25.68 -12.40 -19.91
C LYS A 33 24.45 -12.12 -19.06
N ARG A 34 23.74 -11.02 -19.31
CA ARG A 34 22.50 -10.68 -18.62
C ARG A 34 21.42 -11.71 -18.94
N LEU A 35 21.25 -12.06 -20.21
CA LEU A 35 20.28 -13.06 -20.66
C LEU A 35 20.57 -14.44 -20.07
N ALA A 36 21.82 -14.91 -20.13
CA ALA A 36 22.21 -16.19 -19.52
C ALA A 36 22.02 -16.21 -17.99
N TYR A 37 22.24 -15.08 -17.30
CA TYR A 37 21.99 -14.97 -15.87
C TYR A 37 20.50 -15.07 -15.53
N ILE A 38 19.65 -14.37 -16.30
CA ILE A 38 18.18 -14.41 -16.14
C ILE A 38 17.65 -15.83 -16.44
N GLU A 39 18.06 -16.43 -17.56
CA GLU A 39 17.68 -17.80 -17.92
C GLU A 39 18.12 -18.84 -16.87
N SER A 40 19.30 -18.67 -16.27
CA SER A 40 19.80 -19.57 -15.24
C SER A 40 19.01 -19.47 -13.91
N LYS A 41 18.50 -18.27 -13.59
CA LYS A 41 17.68 -18.04 -12.40
C LYS A 41 16.27 -18.59 -12.59
N ASP A 42 15.66 -18.30 -13.74
CA ASP A 42 14.35 -18.83 -14.13
C ASP A 42 14.34 -20.37 -14.17
N SER A 43 15.38 -20.97 -14.76
CA SER A 43 15.54 -22.43 -14.80
C SER A 43 15.66 -23.05 -13.40
N ALA A 44 16.38 -22.41 -12.48
CA ALA A 44 16.53 -22.91 -11.11
C ALA A 44 15.21 -22.83 -10.33
N GLU A 45 14.43 -21.76 -10.50
CA GLU A 45 13.11 -21.60 -9.89
C GLU A 45 12.14 -22.66 -10.42
N LYS A 46 12.10 -22.87 -11.74
CA LYS A 46 11.30 -23.94 -12.37
C LYS A 46 11.68 -25.32 -11.84
N ILE A 47 12.97 -25.64 -11.74
CA ILE A 47 13.44 -26.93 -11.20
C ILE A 47 13.02 -27.10 -9.74
N ASN A 48 13.13 -26.04 -8.93
CA ASN A 48 12.69 -26.08 -7.53
C ASN A 48 11.17 -26.32 -7.43
N PHE A 49 10.39 -25.69 -8.29
CA PHE A 49 8.95 -25.89 -8.37
C PHE A 49 8.58 -27.32 -8.79
N GLU A 50 9.20 -27.84 -9.85
CA GLU A 50 9.01 -29.23 -10.28
C GLU A 50 9.39 -30.23 -9.17
N SER A 51 10.50 -29.97 -8.47
CA SER A 51 10.94 -30.77 -7.32
C SER A 51 9.90 -30.77 -6.19
N LEU A 52 9.26 -29.63 -5.92
CA LEU A 52 8.21 -29.53 -4.91
C LEU A 52 6.94 -30.28 -5.33
N GLN A 53 6.57 -30.24 -6.60
CA GLN A 53 5.44 -31.05 -7.12
C GLN A 53 5.71 -32.56 -6.94
N VAL A 54 6.94 -33.00 -7.23
CA VAL A 54 7.34 -34.40 -7.00
C VAL A 54 7.33 -34.75 -5.51
N GLN A 55 7.80 -33.85 -4.64
CA GLN A 55 7.71 -34.03 -3.18
C GLN A 55 6.25 -34.16 -2.75
N TYR A 56 5.35 -33.30 -3.21
CA TYR A 56 3.92 -33.40 -2.92
C TYR A 56 3.34 -34.75 -3.39
N LEU A 57 3.64 -35.18 -4.61
CA LEU A 57 3.19 -36.47 -5.13
C LEU A 57 3.70 -37.63 -4.27
N TYR A 58 4.98 -37.62 -3.89
CA TYR A 58 5.56 -38.63 -3.01
C TYR A 58 4.89 -38.64 -1.64
N LEU A 59 4.72 -37.47 -1.02
CA LEU A 59 4.08 -37.33 0.28
C LEU A 59 2.61 -37.81 0.24
N SER A 60 1.91 -37.64 -0.89
CA SER A 60 0.55 -38.16 -1.08
C SER A 60 0.45 -39.69 -1.09
N THR A 61 1.57 -40.40 -1.21
CA THR A 61 1.64 -41.87 -1.13
C THR A 61 1.94 -42.41 0.27
N LEU A 62 2.31 -41.53 1.21
CA LEU A 62 2.68 -41.91 2.58
C LEU A 62 1.43 -42.03 3.47
N ASN A 63 1.55 -42.82 4.54
CA ASN A 63 0.52 -42.91 5.57
C ASN A 63 0.49 -41.61 6.42
N GLU A 64 -0.70 -41.28 6.97
CA GLU A 64 -0.97 -40.01 7.67
C GLU A 64 0.03 -39.67 8.78
N ASN A 65 0.50 -40.67 9.54
CA ASN A 65 1.36 -40.47 10.72
C ASN A 65 2.79 -40.02 10.39
N ASP A 66 3.34 -40.45 9.26
CA ASP A 66 4.75 -40.15 8.89
C ASP A 66 4.85 -38.95 7.94
N ALA A 67 3.74 -38.59 7.28
CA ALA A 67 3.73 -37.55 6.26
C ALA A 67 3.62 -36.13 6.84
N CYS A 68 2.98 -35.98 8.01
CA CYS A 68 2.62 -34.66 8.53
C CYS A 68 3.82 -33.70 8.75
N PRO A 69 4.93 -34.10 9.40
CA PRO A 69 6.08 -33.20 9.57
C PRO A 69 6.67 -32.71 8.24
N ALA A 70 6.65 -33.57 7.21
CA ALA A 70 7.11 -33.22 5.88
C ALA A 70 6.14 -32.26 5.18
N PHE A 71 4.83 -32.49 5.28
CA PHE A 71 3.81 -31.59 4.74
C PHE A 71 3.87 -30.19 5.39
N SER A 72 3.99 -30.11 6.72
CA SER A 72 4.13 -28.82 7.42
C SER A 72 5.42 -28.09 7.04
N ALA A 73 6.53 -28.81 6.89
CA ALA A 73 7.80 -28.22 6.44
C ALA A 73 7.71 -27.69 5.00
N SER A 74 7.09 -28.46 4.10
CA SER A 74 6.83 -28.03 2.72
C SER A 74 5.91 -26.80 2.69
N LEU A 75 4.84 -26.78 3.49
CA LEU A 75 3.89 -25.66 3.56
C LEU A 75 4.59 -24.36 3.94
N ASN A 76 5.43 -24.38 4.98
CA ASN A 76 6.19 -23.21 5.41
C ASN A 76 7.16 -22.71 4.33
N LYS A 77 7.82 -23.62 3.60
CA LYS A 77 8.70 -23.24 2.49
C LYS A 77 7.93 -22.58 1.33
N TYR A 78 6.71 -23.03 1.05
CA TYR A 78 5.85 -22.47 0.02
C TYR A 78 5.37 -21.04 0.34
N ILE A 79 5.23 -20.70 1.63
CA ILE A 79 4.91 -19.32 2.07
C ILE A 79 5.99 -18.36 1.59
N ASP A 80 7.25 -18.65 1.94
CA ASP A 80 8.38 -17.78 1.61
C ASP A 80 8.55 -17.58 0.10
N GLN A 81 8.33 -18.65 -0.67
CA GLN A 81 8.41 -18.61 -2.13
C GLN A 81 7.27 -17.79 -2.75
N THR A 82 6.04 -17.98 -2.29
CA THR A 82 4.87 -17.25 -2.80
C THR A 82 5.00 -15.75 -2.52
N GLU A 83 5.51 -15.36 -1.35
CA GLU A 83 5.81 -13.96 -1.02
C GLU A 83 6.88 -13.37 -1.93
N SER A 84 7.93 -14.13 -2.26
CA SER A 84 8.98 -13.66 -3.19
C SER A 84 8.44 -13.36 -4.60
N ILE A 85 7.52 -14.18 -5.10
CA ILE A 85 6.87 -13.97 -6.40
C ILE A 85 5.91 -12.77 -6.34
N ARG A 86 5.16 -12.62 -5.22
CA ARG A 86 4.30 -11.46 -4.98
C ARG A 86 5.09 -10.15 -5.05
N MET A 87 6.19 -10.05 -4.31
CA MET A 87 7.05 -8.85 -4.30
C MET A 87 7.61 -8.54 -5.69
N ARG A 88 8.02 -9.58 -6.45
CA ARG A 88 8.45 -9.38 -7.86
C ARG A 88 7.31 -8.80 -8.69
N MET A 89 6.10 -9.36 -8.59
CA MET A 89 4.95 -8.88 -9.35
C MET A 89 4.58 -7.42 -9.01
N GLU A 90 4.66 -7.03 -7.73
CA GLU A 90 4.43 -5.66 -7.27
C GLU A 90 5.48 -4.68 -7.80
N ASN A 91 6.76 -5.04 -7.73
CA ASN A 91 7.84 -4.21 -8.27
C ASN A 91 7.69 -3.97 -9.79
N TYR A 92 7.21 -4.97 -10.54
CA TYR A 92 6.94 -4.81 -11.98
C TYR A 92 5.75 -3.90 -12.28
N LEU A 93 4.78 -3.76 -11.37
CA LEU A 93 3.65 -2.84 -11.50
C LEU A 93 4.05 -1.38 -11.24
N GLU A 94 5.02 -1.16 -10.35
CA GLU A 94 5.56 0.18 -10.04
C GLU A 94 6.46 0.73 -11.16
N ASP A 95 7.19 -0.15 -11.87
CA ASP A 95 7.99 0.20 -13.06
C ASP A 95 7.10 0.24 -14.33
N SER A 96 6.11 1.14 -14.32
CA SER A 96 5.12 1.27 -15.38
C SER A 96 5.75 1.69 -16.72
N GLY A 97 6.04 0.72 -17.60
CA GLY A 97 6.34 1.06 -18.99
C GLY A 97 6.85 -0.04 -19.92
N VAL A 98 7.34 -1.19 -19.42
CA VAL A 98 8.11 -2.08 -20.30
C VAL A 98 7.77 -3.56 -20.04
N TYR A 99 7.30 -4.25 -21.08
CA TYR A 99 7.06 -5.71 -21.19
C TYR A 99 5.76 -6.29 -20.60
N LYS A 100 4.64 -6.06 -21.30
CA LYS A 100 3.33 -6.69 -21.02
C LYS A 100 3.39 -8.22 -20.97
N ASP A 101 4.20 -8.85 -21.83
CA ASP A 101 4.28 -10.32 -21.93
C ASP A 101 5.01 -10.94 -20.72
N GLU A 102 6.06 -10.27 -20.23
CA GLU A 102 6.81 -10.69 -19.04
C GLU A 102 5.94 -10.56 -17.78
N PHE A 103 5.18 -9.47 -17.67
CA PHE A 103 4.19 -9.30 -16.61
C PHE A 103 3.10 -10.38 -16.64
N LEU A 104 2.60 -10.75 -17.82
CA LEU A 104 1.61 -11.83 -17.96
C LEU A 104 2.19 -13.19 -17.55
N LEU A 105 3.44 -13.48 -17.91
CA LEU A 105 4.14 -14.70 -17.47
C LEU A 105 4.26 -14.74 -15.95
N LEU A 106 4.71 -13.63 -15.33
CA LEU A 106 4.88 -13.53 -13.88
C LEU A 106 3.53 -13.64 -13.15
N LYS A 107 2.48 -13.01 -13.67
CA LYS A 107 1.12 -13.16 -13.15
C LYS A 107 0.64 -14.62 -13.22
N ARG A 108 0.95 -15.32 -14.32
CA ARG A 108 0.61 -16.74 -14.46
C ARG A 108 1.36 -17.61 -13.47
N GLU A 109 2.66 -17.39 -13.32
CA GLU A 109 3.49 -18.08 -12.33
C GLU A 109 2.96 -17.88 -10.91
N TYR A 110 2.66 -16.64 -10.54
CA TYR A 110 2.05 -16.30 -9.26
C TYR A 110 0.72 -17.02 -9.04
N THR A 111 -0.15 -17.02 -10.06
CA THR A 111 -1.46 -17.70 -10.00
C THR A 111 -1.29 -19.21 -9.79
N ILE A 112 -0.38 -19.85 -10.52
CA ILE A 112 -0.06 -21.28 -10.36
C ILE A 112 0.49 -21.54 -8.94
N SER A 113 1.37 -20.68 -8.43
CA SER A 113 1.92 -20.79 -7.08
C SER A 113 0.81 -20.76 -6.02
N GLN A 114 -0.12 -19.80 -6.13
CA GLN A 114 -1.28 -19.68 -5.22
C GLN A 114 -2.16 -20.95 -5.25
N VAL A 115 -2.44 -21.51 -6.43
CA VAL A 115 -3.22 -22.75 -6.56
C VAL A 115 -2.50 -23.93 -5.88
N ASN A 116 -1.19 -24.11 -6.12
CA ASN A 116 -0.45 -25.20 -5.50
C ASN A 116 -0.36 -25.03 -3.98
N TYR A 117 -0.15 -23.80 -3.52
CA TYR A 117 -0.09 -23.51 -2.10
C TYR A 117 -1.43 -23.78 -1.42
N TRP A 118 -2.55 -23.43 -2.05
CA TRP A 118 -3.89 -23.78 -1.57
C TRP A 118 -4.09 -25.30 -1.48
N ILE A 119 -3.76 -26.06 -2.53
CA ILE A 119 -3.87 -27.53 -2.53
C ILE A 119 -3.05 -28.14 -1.40
N LEU A 120 -1.81 -27.66 -1.21
CA LEU A 120 -0.92 -28.13 -0.15
C LEU A 120 -1.48 -27.78 1.24
N ALA A 121 -2.04 -26.59 1.40
CA ALA A 121 -2.67 -26.14 2.65
C ALA A 121 -3.89 -27.00 3.01
N GLU A 122 -4.81 -27.23 2.06
CA GLU A 122 -5.97 -28.10 2.26
C GLU A 122 -5.54 -29.51 2.67
N LYS A 123 -4.58 -30.08 1.93
CA LYS A 123 -4.10 -31.43 2.21
C LYS A 123 -3.43 -31.51 3.60
N THR A 124 -2.61 -30.53 3.94
CA THR A 124 -1.96 -30.43 5.25
C THR A 124 -3.00 -30.31 6.36
N ARG A 125 -4.03 -29.47 6.20
CA ARG A 125 -5.12 -29.34 7.16
C ARG A 125 -5.82 -30.68 7.41
N ASP A 126 -6.14 -31.40 6.33
CA ASP A 126 -6.89 -32.64 6.43
C ASP A 126 -6.10 -33.77 7.10
N MET A 127 -4.80 -33.89 6.82
CA MET A 127 -3.94 -34.95 7.39
C MET A 127 -3.37 -34.59 8.77
N CYS A 128 -2.89 -33.36 8.94
CA CYS A 128 -2.24 -32.93 10.19
C CYS A 128 -3.22 -32.39 11.24
N LYS A 129 -4.51 -32.21 10.88
CA LYS A 129 -5.53 -31.62 11.76
C LYS A 129 -5.09 -30.25 12.30
N THR A 130 -4.47 -29.44 11.44
CA THR A 130 -4.01 -28.10 11.81
C THR A 130 -5.18 -27.13 11.93
N ASP A 131 -5.07 -26.20 12.87
CA ASP A 131 -6.11 -25.23 13.19
C ASP A 131 -5.98 -23.92 12.40
N PHE A 132 -5.65 -24.01 11.11
CA PHE A 132 -5.68 -22.87 10.20
C PHE A 132 -6.83 -22.98 9.21
N VAL A 133 -7.36 -21.83 8.81
CA VAL A 133 -8.44 -21.71 7.83
C VAL A 133 -7.87 -21.19 6.51
N THR A 134 -8.38 -21.73 5.40
CA THR A 134 -8.05 -21.26 4.05
C THR A 134 -9.24 -20.48 3.48
N ILE A 135 -8.95 -19.45 2.71
CA ILE A 135 -9.92 -18.66 1.97
C ILE A 135 -9.48 -18.60 0.51
N MET A 136 -10.37 -18.92 -0.42
CA MET A 136 -10.19 -18.54 -1.82
C MET A 136 -10.99 -17.29 -2.11
N TYR A 137 -10.31 -16.24 -2.56
CA TYR A 137 -10.91 -14.96 -2.91
C TYR A 137 -10.83 -14.73 -4.41
N PHE A 138 -11.98 -14.72 -5.08
CA PHE A 138 -12.08 -14.42 -6.51
C PHE A 138 -12.43 -12.95 -6.72
N HIS A 139 -11.55 -12.24 -7.41
CA HIS A 139 -11.72 -10.83 -7.77
C HIS A 139 -11.63 -10.65 -9.29
N SER A 140 -11.98 -9.48 -9.79
CA SER A 140 -11.76 -9.10 -11.19
C SER A 140 -11.41 -7.61 -11.28
N LYS A 141 -11.10 -7.10 -12.48
CA LYS A 141 -10.84 -5.67 -12.66
C LYS A 141 -12.11 -4.81 -12.57
N ASP A 142 -13.23 -5.34 -13.08
CA ASP A 142 -14.48 -4.60 -13.26
C ASP A 142 -15.51 -4.89 -12.15
N CYS A 143 -15.06 -5.24 -10.94
CA CYS A 143 -15.96 -5.57 -9.84
C CYS A 143 -16.08 -4.47 -8.78
N ALA A 144 -17.32 -4.08 -8.51
CA ALA A 144 -17.67 -3.25 -7.38
C ALA A 144 -17.50 -4.05 -6.07
N GLY A 145 -16.83 -3.49 -5.07
CA GLY A 145 -16.65 -4.13 -3.77
C GLY A 145 -15.41 -5.03 -3.66
N CYS A 146 -14.67 -5.31 -4.73
CA CYS A 146 -13.50 -6.18 -4.66
C CYS A 146 -12.32 -5.54 -3.90
N ARG A 147 -12.16 -4.22 -4.03
CA ARG A 147 -11.12 -3.50 -3.31
C ARG A 147 -11.42 -3.54 -1.80
N GLU A 148 -12.67 -3.23 -1.45
CA GLU A 148 -13.21 -3.28 -0.09
C GLU A 148 -13.11 -4.69 0.50
N GLN A 149 -13.47 -5.73 -0.27
CA GLN A 149 -13.36 -7.12 0.16
C GLN A 149 -11.89 -7.52 0.41
N GLY A 150 -10.97 -7.10 -0.46
CA GLY A 150 -9.53 -7.30 -0.27
C GLY A 150 -9.05 -6.72 1.05
N PHE A 151 -9.44 -5.47 1.36
CA PHE A 151 -9.09 -4.85 2.64
C PHE A 151 -9.64 -5.60 3.86
N VAL A 152 -10.87 -6.11 3.79
CA VAL A 152 -11.45 -6.92 4.88
C VAL A 152 -10.65 -8.21 5.07
N LEU A 153 -10.23 -8.87 4.00
CA LEU A 153 -9.41 -10.08 4.06
C LEU A 153 -8.01 -9.82 4.62
N ASP A 154 -7.38 -8.71 4.22
CA ASP A 154 -6.07 -8.29 4.73
C ASP A 154 -6.12 -8.00 6.24
N TYR A 155 -7.19 -7.37 6.73
CA TYR A 155 -7.42 -7.16 8.15
C TYR A 155 -7.41 -8.49 8.93
N PHE A 156 -8.15 -9.50 8.47
CA PHE A 156 -8.17 -10.80 9.13
C PHE A 156 -6.84 -11.54 8.98
N LYS A 157 -6.18 -11.43 7.83
CA LYS A 157 -4.85 -12.02 7.61
C LYS A 157 -3.82 -11.43 8.58
N LYS A 158 -3.86 -10.12 8.83
CA LYS A 158 -2.99 -9.45 9.82
C LYS A 158 -3.30 -9.92 11.25
N MET A 159 -4.57 -10.04 11.62
CA MET A 159 -4.98 -10.48 12.95
C MET A 159 -4.68 -11.95 13.24
N LEU A 160 -4.83 -12.82 12.24
CA LEU A 160 -4.71 -14.27 12.41
C LEU A 160 -3.35 -14.83 11.97
N GLY A 161 -2.55 -14.04 11.27
CA GLY A 161 -1.22 -14.43 10.81
C GLY A 161 -1.26 -15.72 9.99
N ASN A 162 -0.51 -16.73 10.41
CA ASN A 162 -0.46 -18.04 9.75
C ASN A 162 -1.67 -18.94 10.03
N ARG A 163 -2.59 -18.52 10.91
CA ARG A 163 -3.85 -19.23 11.16
C ARG A 163 -4.90 -18.96 10.09
N LEU A 164 -4.73 -17.92 9.27
CA LEU A 164 -5.58 -17.66 8.11
C LEU A 164 -4.73 -17.60 6.84
N LEU A 165 -5.06 -18.40 5.84
CA LEU A 165 -4.37 -18.40 4.53
C LEU A 165 -5.34 -17.91 3.47
N VAL A 166 -5.02 -16.79 2.83
CA VAL A 166 -5.87 -16.16 1.80
C VAL A 166 -5.22 -16.33 0.44
N PHE A 167 -5.95 -16.94 -0.48
CA PHE A 167 -5.52 -17.23 -1.85
C PHE A 167 -6.37 -16.39 -2.81
N SER A 168 -5.78 -15.35 -3.37
CA SER A 168 -6.46 -14.40 -4.25
C SER A 168 -6.29 -14.77 -5.71
N PHE A 169 -7.40 -14.88 -6.44
CA PHE A 169 -7.45 -15.27 -7.84
C PHE A 169 -8.19 -14.24 -8.69
N ASP A 170 -7.56 -13.79 -9.79
CA ASP A 170 -8.24 -13.01 -10.82
C ASP A 170 -9.16 -13.94 -11.62
N ALA A 171 -10.47 -13.82 -11.39
CA ALA A 171 -11.51 -14.63 -11.98
C ALA A 171 -11.61 -14.52 -13.51
N ASN A 172 -11.01 -13.48 -14.10
CA ASN A 172 -11.01 -13.22 -15.54
C ASN A 172 -9.66 -13.58 -16.19
N PHE A 173 -8.72 -14.17 -15.45
CA PHE A 173 -7.41 -14.52 -15.96
C PHE A 173 -7.45 -15.83 -16.78
N ALA A 174 -7.77 -15.69 -18.06
CA ALA A 174 -7.97 -16.82 -18.98
C ALA A 174 -6.69 -17.58 -19.36
N ASP A 175 -5.51 -16.97 -19.19
CA ASP A 175 -4.22 -17.59 -19.53
C ASP A 175 -3.82 -18.72 -18.56
N GLU A 176 -4.52 -18.85 -17.43
CA GLU A 176 -4.35 -19.96 -16.49
C GLU A 176 -5.61 -20.83 -16.36
N PRO A 177 -5.65 -22.02 -17.00
CA PRO A 177 -6.81 -22.90 -17.02
C PRO A 177 -7.33 -23.32 -15.63
N MET A 178 -6.45 -23.41 -14.62
CA MET A 178 -6.85 -23.78 -13.26
C MET A 178 -7.87 -22.80 -12.66
N ILE A 179 -7.83 -21.52 -13.03
CA ILE A 179 -8.81 -20.52 -12.56
C ILE A 179 -10.23 -20.91 -13.02
N GLY A 180 -10.38 -21.30 -14.28
CA GLY A 180 -11.66 -21.75 -14.81
C GLY A 180 -12.18 -23.01 -14.10
N LEU A 181 -11.28 -23.97 -13.82
CA LEU A 181 -11.62 -25.18 -13.08
C LEU A 181 -12.09 -24.88 -11.65
N LEU A 182 -11.36 -24.02 -10.92
CA LEU A 182 -11.72 -23.63 -9.56
C LEU A 182 -13.05 -22.88 -9.52
N LYS A 183 -13.28 -21.93 -10.45
CA LYS A 183 -14.55 -21.23 -10.57
C LYS A 183 -15.73 -22.17 -10.78
N ASN A 184 -15.58 -23.14 -11.69
CA ASN A 184 -16.64 -24.10 -11.98
C ASN A 184 -16.89 -25.04 -10.79
N THR A 185 -15.83 -25.53 -10.15
CA THR A 185 -15.92 -26.44 -9.00
C THR A 185 -16.63 -25.80 -7.82
N HIS A 186 -16.38 -24.50 -7.58
CA HIS A 186 -17.01 -23.74 -6.49
C HIS A 186 -18.24 -22.93 -6.94
N ASN A 187 -18.72 -23.09 -8.17
CA ASN A 187 -19.86 -22.35 -8.73
C ASN A 187 -19.74 -20.82 -8.60
N VAL A 188 -18.56 -20.26 -8.90
CA VAL A 188 -18.29 -18.82 -8.87
C VAL A 188 -18.72 -18.18 -10.19
N THR A 189 -19.84 -17.45 -10.16
CA THR A 189 -20.43 -16.77 -11.32
C THR A 189 -20.18 -15.26 -11.33
N GLU A 190 -19.95 -14.67 -10.15
CA GLU A 190 -19.82 -13.22 -9.94
C GLU A 190 -18.64 -12.94 -9.00
N THR A 191 -18.12 -11.71 -9.05
CA THR A 191 -17.04 -11.23 -8.18
C THR A 191 -17.44 -9.92 -7.50
N PRO A 192 -17.03 -9.66 -6.24
CA PRO A 192 -16.17 -10.52 -5.41
C PRO A 192 -16.87 -11.81 -4.98
N ALA A 193 -16.10 -12.89 -4.83
CA ALA A 193 -16.58 -14.12 -4.22
C ALA A 193 -15.54 -14.68 -3.24
N VAL A 194 -15.99 -15.06 -2.05
CA VAL A 194 -15.16 -15.58 -0.98
C VAL A 194 -15.60 -17.02 -0.70
N ILE A 195 -14.67 -17.96 -0.77
CA ILE A 195 -14.90 -19.38 -0.46
C ILE A 195 -14.15 -19.72 0.83
N ILE A 196 -14.86 -20.29 1.80
CA ILE A 196 -14.31 -20.72 3.08
C ILE A 196 -14.78 -22.16 3.33
N GLY A 197 -13.87 -23.12 3.21
CA GLY A 197 -14.23 -24.54 3.15
C GLY A 197 -15.26 -24.79 2.02
N ASP A 198 -16.42 -25.36 2.38
CA ASP A 198 -17.50 -25.64 1.43
C ASP A 198 -18.48 -24.46 1.22
N LYS A 199 -18.34 -23.37 1.99
CA LYS A 199 -19.25 -22.22 1.91
C LYS A 199 -18.76 -21.21 0.89
N LYS A 200 -19.69 -20.73 0.07
CA LYS A 200 -19.49 -19.63 -0.89
C LYS A 200 -20.28 -18.41 -0.46
N PHE A 201 -19.60 -17.27 -0.42
CA PHE A 201 -20.19 -15.95 -0.28
C PHE A 201 -20.01 -15.20 -1.61
N THR A 202 -21.10 -14.65 -2.14
CA THR A 202 -21.10 -13.86 -3.38
C THR A 202 -21.40 -12.42 -3.05
N GLY A 203 -20.64 -11.48 -3.63
CA GLY A 203 -20.72 -10.06 -3.31
C GLY A 203 -19.83 -9.69 -2.13
N PHE A 204 -19.90 -8.42 -1.72
CA PHE A 204 -19.13 -7.90 -0.60
C PHE A 204 -19.64 -8.53 0.72
N VAL A 205 -18.72 -9.13 1.47
CA VAL A 205 -18.93 -9.74 2.78
C VAL A 205 -18.41 -8.79 3.85
N SER A 206 -19.28 -8.41 4.77
CA SER A 206 -18.92 -7.46 5.84
C SER A 206 -17.90 -8.06 6.80
N LYS A 207 -17.18 -7.18 7.51
CA LYS A 207 -16.21 -7.60 8.55
C LYS A 207 -16.87 -8.48 9.61
N ASP A 208 -18.06 -8.13 10.09
CA ASP A 208 -18.72 -8.86 11.18
C ASP A 208 -19.25 -10.21 10.71
N GLU A 209 -19.78 -10.30 9.48
CA GLU A 209 -20.20 -11.55 8.87
C GLU A 209 -19.02 -12.51 8.69
N LEU A 210 -17.92 -12.02 8.13
CA LEU A 210 -16.71 -12.82 7.93
C LEU A 210 -16.07 -13.22 9.26
N LYS A 211 -16.07 -12.33 10.26
CA LYS A 211 -15.61 -12.64 11.63
C LYS A 211 -16.40 -13.82 12.22
N ASN A 212 -17.73 -13.75 12.16
CA ASN A 212 -18.60 -14.77 12.73
C ASN A 212 -18.37 -16.13 12.08
N GLU A 213 -18.20 -16.15 10.75
CA GLU A 213 -17.88 -17.37 10.02
C GLU A 213 -16.50 -17.92 10.45
N LEU A 214 -15.46 -17.08 10.43
CA LEU A 214 -14.09 -17.51 10.79
C LEU A 214 -14.00 -18.02 12.22
N CYS A 215 -14.64 -17.35 13.18
CA CYS A 215 -14.60 -17.75 14.59
C CYS A 215 -15.28 -19.10 14.86
N GLY A 216 -16.18 -19.55 13.98
CA GLY A 216 -16.80 -20.87 14.07
C GLY A 216 -15.91 -22.02 13.58
N LEU A 217 -14.80 -21.71 12.90
CA LEU A 217 -13.94 -22.69 12.23
C LEU A 217 -12.69 -23.08 13.01
N TYR A 218 -12.31 -22.30 14.04
CA TYR A 218 -11.13 -22.58 14.87
C TYR A 218 -11.48 -23.45 16.08
N ALA A 219 -10.69 -24.50 16.30
CA ALA A 219 -10.75 -25.33 17.50
C ALA A 219 -10.27 -24.53 18.73
N GLU A 220 -9.19 -23.77 18.60
CA GLU A 220 -8.72 -22.84 19.63
C GLU A 220 -9.11 -21.41 19.22
N LYS A 221 -10.11 -20.81 19.88
CA LYS A 221 -10.59 -19.49 19.46
C LYS A 221 -9.47 -18.44 19.48
N PRO A 222 -9.18 -17.77 18.35
CA PRO A 222 -8.26 -16.64 18.32
C PRO A 222 -8.75 -15.48 19.20
N ASP A 223 -7.85 -14.61 19.67
CA ASP A 223 -8.19 -13.47 20.55
C ASP A 223 -9.29 -12.58 19.98
N MET A 224 -9.31 -12.40 18.66
CA MET A 224 -10.36 -11.63 17.97
C MET A 224 -11.77 -12.24 18.11
N CYS A 225 -11.86 -13.52 18.47
CA CYS A 225 -13.09 -14.31 18.64
C CYS A 225 -13.60 -14.38 20.10
N GLY A 226 -12.96 -13.66 21.02
CA GLY A 226 -13.46 -13.48 22.39
C GLY A 226 -14.82 -12.78 22.43
N GLU A 227 -15.53 -12.94 23.55
CA GLU A 227 -16.78 -12.21 23.81
C GLU A 227 -16.48 -10.70 23.79
N LEU A 228 -17.27 -9.97 23.01
CA LEU A 228 -17.41 -8.53 23.17
C LEU A 228 -17.67 -8.27 24.66
N PRO A 229 -16.91 -7.38 25.34
CA PRO A 229 -17.33 -6.89 26.64
C PRO A 229 -18.80 -6.46 26.56
N GLU A 230 -19.64 -6.91 27.51
CA GLU A 230 -21.06 -6.58 27.62
C GLU A 230 -21.32 -5.08 27.94
N GLU A 231 -20.62 -4.17 27.28
CA GLU A 231 -20.92 -2.74 27.24
C GLU A 231 -20.90 -2.24 25.79
N HIS A 232 -21.70 -2.84 24.91
CA HIS A 232 -22.27 -2.14 23.75
C HIS A 232 -23.58 -2.81 23.32
N LYS A 233 -24.55 -2.87 24.25
CA LYS A 233 -25.97 -2.83 23.87
C LYS A 233 -26.36 -1.37 23.63
N GLU A 234 -25.90 -0.84 22.51
CA GLU A 234 -26.47 0.27 21.75
C GLU A 234 -25.42 0.64 20.70
N ASN A 235 -25.60 0.11 19.50
CA ASN A 235 -25.87 0.98 18.37
C ASN A 235 -26.65 0.16 17.36
N GLU A 236 -27.81 0.69 17.02
CA GLU A 236 -28.60 0.32 15.86
C GLU A 236 -27.68 0.09 14.65
N VAL A 237 -28.13 -0.74 13.71
CA VAL A 237 -27.68 -0.67 12.32
C VAL A 237 -27.91 0.77 11.87
N ASN A 238 -26.92 1.62 12.10
CA ASN A 238 -26.98 2.99 11.68
C ASN A 238 -26.57 2.93 10.22
N ASN A 239 -27.57 3.08 9.35
CA ASN A 239 -27.44 3.25 7.90
C ASN A 239 -26.71 4.58 7.58
N GLN A 240 -25.73 4.96 8.39
CA GLN A 240 -24.98 6.18 8.27
C GLN A 240 -23.98 6.04 7.14
N THR A 241 -24.07 6.98 6.22
CA THR A 241 -23.09 7.15 5.16
C THR A 241 -21.71 7.43 5.78
N PRO A 242 -20.59 7.08 5.10
CA PRO A 242 -19.25 7.43 5.56
C PRO A 242 -19.08 8.91 5.94
N LYS A 243 -19.85 9.78 5.28
CA LYS A 243 -19.93 11.22 5.58
C LYS A 243 -20.52 11.50 6.96
N GLU A 244 -21.65 10.89 7.30
CA GLU A 244 -22.32 11.09 8.59
C GLU A 244 -21.49 10.52 9.74
N GLU A 245 -20.88 9.35 9.54
CA GLU A 245 -19.97 8.76 10.52
C GLU A 245 -18.77 9.67 10.79
N LEU A 246 -18.11 10.16 9.74
CA LEU A 246 -16.97 11.06 9.86
C LEU A 246 -17.34 12.37 10.56
N LEU A 247 -18.49 12.98 10.22
CA LEU A 247 -18.97 14.18 10.90
C LEU A 247 -19.20 13.94 12.40
N ASN A 248 -19.76 12.79 12.78
CA ASN A 248 -19.97 12.43 14.18
C ASN A 248 -18.65 12.18 14.92
N LEU A 249 -17.63 11.62 14.25
CA LEU A 249 -16.30 11.45 14.83
C LEU A 249 -15.58 12.78 15.05
N LEU A 250 -15.72 13.73 14.13
CA LEU A 250 -15.11 15.06 14.22
C LEU A 250 -15.75 15.94 15.30
N THR A 251 -17.00 15.68 15.71
CA THR A 251 -17.66 16.41 16.80
C THR A 251 -17.30 15.88 18.19
N LYS A 252 -16.62 14.72 18.30
CA LYS A 252 -16.16 14.20 19.59
C LYS A 252 -15.14 15.14 20.24
N PRO A 253 -15.19 15.31 21.59
CA PRO A 253 -14.25 16.16 22.31
C PRO A 253 -12.79 15.84 21.96
N SER A 254 -11.97 16.88 21.80
CA SER A 254 -10.54 16.73 21.57
C SER A 254 -9.83 16.15 22.78
N GLU A 255 -8.81 15.32 22.55
CA GLU A 255 -7.99 14.81 23.64
C GLU A 255 -7.18 15.92 24.30
N LYS A 256 -6.89 15.75 25.59
CA LYS A 256 -6.01 16.64 26.35
C LYS A 256 -4.67 15.95 26.57
N ASN A 257 -3.61 16.75 26.70
CA ASN A 257 -2.25 16.29 26.98
C ASN A 257 -1.66 15.36 25.89
N TYR A 258 -1.97 15.60 24.62
CA TYR A 258 -1.38 14.87 23.50
C TYR A 258 -0.14 15.60 22.95
N ASN A 259 0.74 14.84 22.29
CA ASN A 259 1.79 15.39 21.45
C ASN A 259 1.40 15.21 19.98
N ALA A 260 1.81 16.14 19.12
CA ALA A 260 1.53 16.03 17.69
C ALA A 260 2.57 16.81 16.88
N THR A 261 2.71 16.43 15.63
CA THR A 261 3.51 17.17 14.66
C THR A 261 2.63 17.56 13.48
N HIS A 262 2.72 18.82 13.08
CA HIS A 262 2.15 19.35 11.85
C HIS A 262 3.29 19.64 10.88
N ILE A 263 3.20 19.15 9.64
CA ILE A 263 4.19 19.39 8.61
C ILE A 263 3.48 19.93 7.38
N PHE A 264 4.02 20.97 6.78
CA PHE A 264 3.60 21.44 5.46
C PHE A 264 4.78 21.60 4.52
N SER A 265 4.56 21.33 3.24
CA SER A 265 5.50 21.55 2.16
C SER A 265 4.78 22.11 0.94
N ILE A 266 5.30 23.20 0.37
CA ILE A 266 4.76 23.86 -0.81
C ILE A 266 5.90 24.09 -1.82
N GLY A 267 5.73 23.58 -3.04
CA GLY A 267 6.66 23.73 -4.15
C GLY A 267 6.26 24.86 -5.11
N GLY A 268 7.24 25.70 -5.48
CA GLY A 268 7.07 26.74 -6.51
C GLY A 268 7.26 26.21 -7.95
N SER A 269 6.72 26.91 -8.97
CA SER A 269 7.00 26.57 -10.39
C SER A 269 8.28 27.20 -10.90
N GLY A 270 9.27 26.40 -11.30
CA GLY A 270 10.46 26.87 -12.03
C GLY A 270 11.72 26.90 -11.17
N ALA A 271 12.48 28.00 -11.20
CA ALA A 271 13.67 28.21 -10.36
C ALA A 271 13.35 28.58 -8.90
N TYR A 272 12.08 28.45 -8.50
CA TYR A 272 11.56 29.00 -7.24
C TYR A 272 11.73 28.02 -6.07
N THR A 273 11.72 28.60 -4.87
CA THR A 273 12.04 27.94 -3.61
C THR A 273 10.93 27.01 -3.13
N ASN A 274 11.28 25.81 -2.68
CA ASN A 274 10.39 25.00 -1.87
C ASN A 274 10.34 25.59 -0.47
N ILE A 275 9.14 25.58 0.12
CA ILE A 275 8.90 26.01 1.49
C ILE A 275 8.44 24.80 2.27
N GLY A 276 9.10 24.53 3.38
CA GLY A 276 8.67 23.56 4.38
C GLY A 276 8.45 24.25 5.71
N GLY A 277 7.50 23.75 6.49
CA GLY A 277 7.40 24.08 7.90
C GLY A 277 6.95 22.91 8.73
N GLU A 278 7.40 22.89 9.97
CA GLU A 278 7.09 21.86 10.96
C GLU A 278 6.68 22.55 12.26
N THR A 279 5.55 22.16 12.82
CA THR A 279 5.09 22.60 14.14
C THR A 279 4.99 21.39 15.06
N VAL A 280 5.56 21.46 16.25
CA VAL A 280 5.44 20.42 17.27
C VAL A 280 4.56 20.91 18.42
N VAL A 281 3.56 20.11 18.76
CA VAL A 281 2.65 20.26 19.89
C VAL A 281 3.09 19.30 20.98
N VAL A 282 3.25 19.80 22.21
CA VAL A 282 3.54 18.98 23.40
C VAL A 282 2.56 19.33 24.51
N ASN A 283 1.92 18.32 25.09
CA ASN A 283 0.86 18.49 26.09
C ASN A 283 -0.24 19.44 25.62
N SER A 284 -0.71 19.25 24.37
CA SER A 284 -1.72 20.08 23.71
C SER A 284 -1.36 21.57 23.57
N LYS A 285 -0.08 21.93 23.70
CA LYS A 285 0.42 23.29 23.47
C LYS A 285 1.50 23.28 22.39
N VAL A 286 1.40 24.19 21.44
CA VAL A 286 2.45 24.42 20.44
C VAL A 286 3.75 24.79 21.16
N LYS A 287 4.84 24.08 20.88
CA LYS A 287 6.16 24.27 21.51
C LYS A 287 7.21 24.79 20.55
N TYR A 288 7.23 24.24 19.34
CA TYR A 288 8.31 24.45 18.40
C TYR A 288 7.75 24.68 17.01
N TYR A 289 8.38 25.59 16.29
CA TYR A 289 8.11 25.81 14.88
C TYR A 289 9.43 25.90 14.14
N LYS A 290 9.56 25.12 13.06
CA LYS A 290 10.65 25.16 12.11
C LYS A 290 10.14 25.65 10.78
N TYR A 291 10.91 26.52 10.15
CA TYR A 291 10.67 26.95 8.78
C TYR A 291 11.92 26.76 7.95
N THR A 292 11.75 26.19 6.76
CA THR A 292 12.84 25.99 5.80
C THR A 292 12.45 26.49 4.43
N SER A 293 13.37 27.22 3.79
CA SER A 293 13.29 27.53 2.36
C SER A 293 14.48 26.89 1.65
N SER A 294 14.25 26.19 0.55
CA SER A 294 15.29 25.53 -0.24
C SER A 294 15.12 25.77 -1.73
N ASN A 295 16.19 25.66 -2.52
CA ASN A 295 16.09 25.66 -3.99
C ASN A 295 15.99 24.22 -4.54
N ARG A 296 15.90 24.08 -5.87
CA ARG A 296 15.75 22.79 -6.59
C ARG A 296 16.88 21.78 -6.34
N ALA A 297 18.03 22.20 -5.84
CA ALA A 297 19.16 21.34 -5.48
C ALA A 297 19.10 20.86 -4.02
N ALA A 298 17.96 21.04 -3.34
CA ALA A 298 17.74 20.73 -1.92
C ALA A 298 18.73 21.42 -0.95
N ASN A 299 19.44 22.46 -1.42
CA ASN A 299 20.27 23.28 -0.54
C ASN A 299 19.33 24.10 0.34
N ILE A 300 19.37 23.88 1.65
CA ILE A 300 18.70 24.72 2.64
C ILE A 300 19.25 26.13 2.46
N LEU A 301 18.43 27.04 1.96
CA LEU A 301 18.80 28.44 1.82
C LEU A 301 18.76 29.10 3.18
N LYS A 302 17.70 28.83 3.96
CA LYS A 302 17.46 29.37 5.30
C LYS A 302 16.66 28.41 6.15
N GLU A 303 17.02 28.33 7.42
CA GLU A 303 16.34 27.59 8.47
C GLU A 303 16.11 28.52 9.66
N TYR A 304 14.92 28.45 10.26
CA TYR A 304 14.59 29.19 11.46
C TYR A 304 13.89 28.29 12.47
N SER A 305 14.20 28.47 13.75
CA SER A 305 13.63 27.69 14.85
C SER A 305 13.44 28.55 16.11
N SER A 306 12.33 28.39 16.81
CA SER A 306 12.10 29.01 18.12
C SER A 306 11.51 27.99 19.11
N ASP A 307 12.06 27.95 20.33
CA ASP A 307 11.67 27.07 21.43
C ASP A 307 10.70 27.73 22.43
N LYS A 308 10.59 29.07 22.41
CA LYS A 308 9.83 29.87 23.40
C LYS A 308 9.15 31.12 22.83
N GLY A 309 8.66 31.05 21.61
CA GLY A 309 7.80 32.09 21.04
C GLY A 309 8.49 32.88 19.94
N TRP A 310 7.81 32.86 18.80
CA TRP A 310 7.91 33.70 17.61
C TRP A 310 9.26 33.78 16.87
N LEU A 311 9.22 33.25 15.66
CA LEU A 311 9.82 33.92 14.50
C LEU A 311 8.99 35.17 14.22
N ASN A 312 9.52 36.35 14.54
CA ASN A 312 8.90 37.59 14.14
C ASN A 312 9.04 37.72 12.62
N CYS A 313 7.98 38.04 11.88
CA CYS A 313 8.03 38.12 10.41
C CYS A 313 8.94 39.27 9.89
N LYS A 314 9.50 40.10 10.79
CA LYS A 314 10.61 41.02 10.50
C LYS A 314 11.98 40.31 10.33
N ASP A 315 12.15 39.13 10.90
CA ASP A 315 13.38 38.34 10.83
C ASP A 315 13.35 37.33 9.66
N ALA A 316 12.19 37.24 8.98
CA ALA A 316 12.05 36.57 7.70
C ALA A 316 12.68 37.45 6.60
N PRO A 317 13.49 36.89 5.70
CA PRO A 317 14.28 37.69 4.78
C PRO A 317 13.51 37.96 3.50
N GLY A 318 13.39 39.24 3.15
CA GLY A 318 12.61 39.69 2.00
C GLY A 318 11.84 40.98 2.25
N SER A 319 11.94 41.59 3.44
CA SER A 319 11.38 42.92 3.70
C SER A 319 12.11 44.06 2.99
N GLU A 320 13.11 43.77 2.14
CA GLU A 320 13.59 44.70 1.13
C GLU A 320 13.26 44.19 -0.28
N PRO A 321 12.65 45.04 -1.13
CA PRO A 321 12.14 44.64 -2.43
C PRO A 321 13.31 44.49 -3.41
N THR A 322 13.89 43.29 -3.51
CA THR A 322 14.82 42.98 -4.60
C THR A 322 14.19 42.00 -5.56
N THR A 323 13.61 42.59 -6.61
CA THR A 323 13.40 42.05 -7.97
C THR A 323 12.95 40.58 -8.07
N ARG A 324 11.64 40.41 -8.31
CA ARG A 324 11.01 39.24 -8.95
C ARG A 324 11.01 37.90 -8.21
N THR A 325 11.06 37.93 -6.89
CA THR A 325 10.53 36.82 -6.08
C THR A 325 9.10 37.17 -5.69
N GLU A 326 8.16 36.28 -6.03
CA GLU A 326 6.79 36.34 -5.52
C GLU A 326 6.89 36.55 -4.01
N THR A 327 6.32 37.64 -3.51
CA THR A 327 6.23 37.88 -2.08
C THR A 327 5.35 36.78 -1.53
N ILE A 328 5.97 35.71 -1.06
CA ILE A 328 5.24 34.63 -0.40
C ILE A 328 4.82 35.23 0.93
N HIS A 329 3.59 35.71 0.97
CA HIS A 329 2.93 36.13 2.18
C HIS A 329 2.76 34.87 3.03
N LEU A 330 3.74 34.62 3.91
CA LEU A 330 3.51 33.74 5.05
C LEU A 330 2.32 34.35 5.80
N ASN A 331 1.24 33.59 5.94
CA ASN A 331 0.11 33.98 6.75
C ASN A 331 0.57 33.98 8.21
N CYS A 332 1.21 35.08 8.62
CA CYS A 332 1.68 35.35 9.96
C CYS A 332 0.55 35.90 10.84
N SER A 333 -0.70 35.45 10.64
CA SER A 333 -1.79 35.84 11.54
C SER A 333 -1.50 35.29 12.93
N ASN A 334 -1.99 35.96 13.96
CA ASN A 334 -1.85 35.58 15.37
C ASN A 334 -2.62 34.27 15.73
N GLU A 335 -2.92 33.41 14.76
CA GLU A 335 -3.90 32.32 14.86
C GLU A 335 -3.26 30.93 15.09
N TYR A 336 -2.06 30.86 15.66
CA TYR A 336 -1.38 29.58 15.93
C TYR A 336 -1.91 28.85 17.18
N ASP A 337 -2.70 29.52 18.03
CA ASP A 337 -3.56 28.85 19.02
C ASP A 337 -4.54 27.86 18.32
N GLY A 338 -4.71 28.02 17.00
CA GLY A 338 -5.48 27.17 16.10
C GLY A 338 -4.74 25.95 15.50
N LEU A 339 -3.55 25.56 15.96
CA LEU A 339 -2.90 24.32 15.47
C LEU A 339 -3.06 23.13 16.43
N THR A 340 -4.22 23.09 17.08
CA THR A 340 -4.63 22.02 18.00
C THR A 340 -5.58 21.06 17.30
N GLU A 341 -5.80 19.89 17.90
CA GLU A 341 -6.80 18.91 17.45
C GLU A 341 -8.18 19.54 17.30
N GLU A 342 -8.58 20.42 18.22
CA GLU A 342 -9.88 21.11 18.17
C GLU A 342 -10.04 21.95 16.90
N THR A 343 -8.97 22.64 16.49
CA THR A 343 -9.06 23.50 15.31
C THR A 343 -9.02 22.70 14.03
N TRP A 344 -8.22 21.63 13.97
CA TRP A 344 -8.26 20.71 12.83
C TRP A 344 -9.61 20.04 12.70
N LYS A 345 -10.19 19.52 13.78
CA LYS A 345 -11.55 18.96 13.76
C LYS A 345 -12.58 19.95 13.23
N LYS A 346 -12.51 21.23 13.63
CA LYS A 346 -13.39 22.29 13.12
C LYS A 346 -13.22 22.55 11.63
N THR A 347 -11.98 22.68 11.15
CA THR A 347 -11.66 22.89 9.73
C THR A 347 -12.10 21.70 8.88
N LEU A 348 -11.82 20.48 9.34
CA LEU A 348 -12.20 19.24 8.67
C LEU A 348 -13.71 19.07 8.62
N THR A 349 -14.43 19.44 9.69
CA THR A 349 -15.90 19.39 9.70
C THR A 349 -16.50 20.22 8.56
N GLN A 350 -15.92 21.39 8.27
CA GLN A 350 -16.35 22.24 7.16
C GLN A 350 -16.05 21.59 5.79
N SER A 351 -14.83 21.04 5.62
CA SER A 351 -14.43 20.33 4.39
C SER A 351 -15.34 19.12 4.12
N VAL A 352 -15.50 18.25 5.13
CA VAL A 352 -16.33 17.04 5.08
C VAL A 352 -17.80 17.38 4.79
N SER A 353 -18.33 18.46 5.35
CA SER A 353 -19.72 18.89 5.09
C SER A 353 -19.92 19.26 3.62
N ALA A 354 -18.92 19.89 2.98
CA ALA A 354 -18.97 20.32 1.58
C ALA A 354 -18.60 19.22 0.58
N ALA A 355 -17.95 18.15 1.03
CA ALA A 355 -17.43 17.11 0.17
C ALA A 355 -18.50 16.31 -0.57
N ALA A 356 -18.20 15.95 -1.82
CA ALA A 356 -19.09 15.19 -2.70
C ALA A 356 -18.93 13.68 -2.51
N ASN A 357 -17.69 13.21 -2.38
CA ASN A 357 -17.34 11.81 -2.27
C ASN A 357 -16.56 11.58 -0.97
N ILE A 358 -17.04 10.65 -0.14
CA ILE A 358 -16.34 10.22 1.06
C ILE A 358 -16.33 8.70 1.08
N SER A 359 -15.13 8.13 1.14
CA SER A 359 -14.92 6.70 1.28
C SER A 359 -14.22 6.39 2.59
N LYS A 360 -14.56 5.26 3.20
CA LYS A 360 -13.97 4.78 4.44
C LYS A 360 -13.15 3.55 4.13
N PHE A 361 -11.93 3.48 4.65
CA PHE A 361 -11.05 2.32 4.50
C PHE A 361 -10.21 2.15 5.77
N TYR A 362 -9.58 1.00 5.90
CA TYR A 362 -8.67 0.71 6.99
C TYR A 362 -7.24 0.70 6.45
N ASP A 363 -6.36 1.51 7.04
CA ASP A 363 -4.94 1.53 6.73
C ASP A 363 -4.23 0.49 7.62
N ALA A 364 -3.85 -0.63 6.98
CA ALA A 364 -3.21 -1.75 7.66
C ALA A 364 -1.77 -1.45 8.09
N GLU A 365 -1.05 -0.55 7.41
CA GLU A 365 0.33 -0.21 7.76
C GLU A 365 0.36 0.59 9.06
N SER A 366 -0.52 1.59 9.18
CA SER A 366 -0.62 2.45 10.36
C SER A 366 -1.59 1.94 11.44
N ASN A 367 -2.37 0.90 11.15
CA ASN A 367 -3.40 0.35 12.04
C ASN A 367 -4.50 1.37 12.38
N LEU A 368 -4.93 2.16 11.39
CA LEU A 368 -5.89 3.25 11.55
C LEU A 368 -7.12 3.05 10.65
N THR A 369 -8.28 3.51 11.12
CA THR A 369 -9.46 3.66 10.25
C THR A 369 -9.45 5.05 9.64
N CYS A 370 -9.43 5.12 8.31
CA CYS A 370 -9.28 6.36 7.56
C CYS A 370 -10.49 6.66 6.67
N PHE A 371 -10.68 7.94 6.41
CA PHE A 371 -11.69 8.46 5.50
C PHE A 371 -11.00 9.33 4.45
N ASP A 372 -11.21 8.98 3.18
CA ASP A 372 -10.78 9.74 2.02
C ASP A 372 -11.95 10.64 1.59
N VAL A 373 -11.71 11.95 1.64
CA VAL A 373 -12.67 13.03 1.37
C VAL A 373 -12.26 13.70 0.06
N ASP A 374 -13.08 13.51 -0.97
CA ASP A 374 -12.85 13.94 -2.36
C ASP A 374 -11.52 13.49 -2.98
N MET A 375 -10.86 12.48 -2.40
CA MET A 375 -9.71 11.79 -3.02
C MET A 375 -10.20 10.75 -4.05
N GLU A 376 -9.82 10.93 -5.32
CA GLU A 376 -10.01 9.96 -6.41
C GLU A 376 -8.68 9.69 -7.12
N GLU A 377 -8.55 8.50 -7.75
CA GLU A 377 -7.41 8.17 -8.61
C GLU A 377 -7.24 9.24 -9.71
N GLY A 378 -6.10 9.92 -9.71
CA GLY A 378 -5.76 10.97 -10.68
C GLY A 378 -6.18 12.38 -10.29
N ARG A 379 -6.89 12.60 -9.17
CA ARG A 379 -7.14 13.94 -8.63
C ARG A 379 -6.00 14.40 -7.73
N LEU A 380 -5.62 15.67 -7.89
CA LEU A 380 -4.51 16.29 -7.16
C LEU A 380 -4.91 16.82 -5.77
N TYR A 381 -6.17 16.66 -5.35
CA TYR A 381 -6.76 17.32 -4.19
C TYR A 381 -7.63 16.35 -3.38
N GLY A 382 -7.52 16.39 -2.06
CA GLY A 382 -8.40 15.67 -1.13
C GLY A 382 -7.80 15.51 0.27
N ASP A 383 -8.67 15.30 1.26
CA ASP A 383 -8.29 15.08 2.67
C ASP A 383 -8.35 13.59 3.00
N ARG A 384 -7.37 13.10 3.76
CA ARG A 384 -7.37 11.79 4.39
C ARG A 384 -7.36 11.99 5.90
N ILE A 385 -8.37 11.45 6.58
CA ILE A 385 -8.60 11.68 8.01
C ILE A 385 -8.64 10.33 8.72
N CYS A 386 -7.79 10.09 9.70
CA CYS A 386 -7.60 8.78 10.31
C CYS A 386 -7.78 8.78 11.83
N PHE A 387 -8.32 7.67 12.34
CA PHE A 387 -8.64 7.42 13.73
C PHE A 387 -8.07 6.09 14.21
N ASP A 388 -7.75 5.99 15.51
CA ASP A 388 -7.34 4.72 16.14
C ASP A 388 -8.54 3.78 16.37
N GLU A 389 -8.28 2.59 16.93
CA GLU A 389 -9.31 1.61 17.28
C GLU A 389 -10.32 2.12 18.33
N LYS A 390 -9.94 3.15 19.10
CA LYS A 390 -10.79 3.82 20.09
C LYS A 390 -11.50 5.05 19.52
N TRP A 391 -11.38 5.28 18.21
CA TRP A 391 -11.95 6.43 17.49
C TRP A 391 -11.43 7.78 17.96
N HIS A 392 -10.21 7.83 18.48
CA HIS A 392 -9.50 9.08 18.68
C HIS A 392 -8.92 9.57 17.36
N PHE A 393 -8.96 10.88 17.14
CA PHE A 393 -8.40 11.49 15.93
C PHE A 393 -6.87 11.40 15.99
N VAL A 394 -6.26 10.66 15.06
CA VAL A 394 -4.82 10.38 15.05
C VAL A 394 -4.10 11.24 14.03
N SER A 395 -4.60 11.29 12.81
CA SER A 395 -3.92 12.01 11.74
C SER A 395 -4.87 12.59 10.71
N TRP A 396 -4.40 13.65 10.07
CA TRP A 396 -4.98 14.22 8.88
C TRP A 396 -3.87 14.50 7.88
N TYR A 397 -4.15 14.24 6.61
CA TYR A 397 -3.24 14.44 5.51
C TYR A 397 -4.01 15.05 4.34
N VAL A 398 -3.46 16.08 3.71
CA VAL A 398 -4.04 16.69 2.52
C VAL A 398 -2.96 16.88 1.46
N ARG A 399 -3.31 16.56 0.22
CA ARG A 399 -2.47 16.77 -0.95
C ARG A 399 -3.09 17.86 -1.82
N TYR A 400 -2.24 18.71 -2.38
CA TYR A 400 -2.58 19.66 -3.44
C TYR A 400 -1.56 19.53 -4.58
N ASP A 401 -1.87 20.12 -5.75
CA ASP A 401 -1.02 20.09 -6.97
C ASP A 401 0.49 20.21 -6.70
N ARG A 402 0.91 21.07 -5.76
CA ARG A 402 2.33 21.29 -5.46
C ARG A 402 2.66 21.29 -3.99
N GLY A 403 1.84 20.66 -3.16
CA GLY A 403 2.12 20.65 -1.74
C GLY A 403 1.39 19.57 -0.97
N VAL A 404 1.85 19.41 0.26
CA VAL A 404 1.30 18.46 1.22
C VAL A 404 1.20 19.18 2.56
N GLN A 405 0.09 18.99 3.25
CA GLN A 405 0.00 19.24 4.68
C GLN A 405 -0.36 17.95 5.39
N SER A 406 0.20 17.76 6.58
CA SER A 406 -0.11 16.63 7.43
C SER A 406 -0.08 17.05 8.88
N TRP A 407 -0.95 16.46 9.67
CA TRP A 407 -0.97 16.54 11.11
C TRP A 407 -1.06 15.13 11.67
N THR A 408 -0.21 14.77 12.63
CA THR A 408 -0.17 13.42 13.20
C THR A 408 0.11 13.51 14.70
N LYS A 409 -0.71 12.83 15.52
CA LYS A 409 -0.39 12.63 16.94
C LYS A 409 0.86 11.78 17.08
N THR A 410 1.77 12.24 17.91
CA THR A 410 2.99 11.52 18.27
C THR A 410 2.79 10.92 19.66
N SER A 411 3.11 9.63 19.80
CA SER A 411 2.98 8.87 21.06
C SER A 411 3.87 9.41 22.17
#